data_AF-A0A2B7GPR6-F1
#
_entry.id   AF-A0A2B7GPR6-F1
#
_cell.length_a   1.000
_cell.length_b   1.000
_cell.length_c   1.000
_cell.angle_alpha   90.00
_cell.angle_beta   90.00
_cell.angle_gamma   90.00
#
_symmetry.space_group_name_H-M   'P 1'
#
loop_
_entity.id
_entity.type
_entity.pdbx_description
1 polymer ?
#
loop_
_entity_poly.entity_id
_entity_poly.type
_entity_poly.pdbx_seq_one_letter_code
_entity_poly.pdbx_strand_id
1 'polypeptide(L)' 'MPLTDQQKDLLIAVALTEFSVYYKQADPELAKHAWQLVASRLVDHDIEPAEAVDALEMG' A
#
# COMPACT_ATOMS: atom_id res chain seq x y z
N MET A 1 14.94 -9.81 11.94
CA MET A 1 14.58 -8.57 12.65
C MET A 1 13.08 -8.37 12.46
N PRO A 2 12.28 -7.99 13.46
CA PRO A 2 10.86 -7.68 13.25
C PRO A 2 10.70 -6.43 12.38
N LEU A 3 9.67 -6.40 11.54
CA LEU A 3 9.35 -5.27 10.67
C LEU A 3 9.01 -4.03 11.50
N THR A 4 9.47 -2.87 11.05
CA THR A 4 9.00 -1.58 11.59
C THR A 4 7.54 -1.36 11.24
N ASP A 5 6.84 -0.50 11.98
CA ASP A 5 5.43 -0.20 11.68
C ASP A 5 5.28 0.46 10.30
N GLN A 6 6.25 1.28 9.90
CA GLN A 6 6.38 1.82 8.56
C GLN A 6 6.44 0.72 7.48
N GLN A 7 7.28 -0.32 7.67
CA GLN A 7 7.38 -1.44 6.73
C GLN A 7 6.09 -2.25 6.65
N LYS A 8 5.36 -2.40 7.76
CA LYS A 8 4.06 -3.08 7.76
C LYS A 8 3.02 -2.29 6.98
N ASP A 9 2.94 -0.97 7.21
CA ASP A 9 1.98 -0.12 6.51
C ASP A 9 2.27 -0.05 5.00
N LEU A 10 3.54 -0.05 4.62
CA LEU A 10 3.99 -0.18 3.23
C LEU A 10 3.58 -1.52 2.60
N LEU A 11 3.81 -2.65 3.27
CA LEU A 11 3.37 -3.97 2.77
C LEU A 11 1.86 -4.04 2.61
N ILE A 12 1.11 -3.48 3.55
CA ILE A 12 -0.35 -3.40 3.46
C ILE A 12 -0.78 -2.51 2.30
N ALA A 13 -0.10 -1.38 2.07
CA ALA A 13 -0.36 -0.49 0.96
C ALA A 13 -0.14 -1.18 -0.41
N VAL A 14 0.95 -1.95 -0.54
CA VAL A 14 1.23 -2.74 -1.75
C VAL A 14 0.17 -3.81 -1.98
N ALA A 15 -0.17 -4.58 -0.94
CA ALA A 15 -1.18 -5.64 -1.05
C ALA A 15 -2.57 -5.10 -1.43
N LEU A 16 -2.97 -3.95 -0.85
CA LEU A 16 -4.24 -3.30 -1.20
C LEU A 16 -4.23 -2.71 -2.61
N THR A 17 -3.09 -2.20 -3.05
CA THR A 17 -2.92 -1.71 -4.43
C THR A 17 -3.07 -2.85 -5.42
N GLU A 18 -2.37 -3.97 -5.21
CA GLU A 18 -2.51 -5.17 -6.03
C GLU A 18 -3.96 -5.68 -6.02
N PHE A 19 -4.56 -5.81 -4.84
CA PHE A 19 -5.95 -6.21 -4.67
C PHE A 19 -6.91 -5.30 -5.46
N SER A 20 -6.72 -3.99 -5.40
CA SER A 20 -7.57 -3.04 -6.12
C SER A 20 -7.51 -3.22 -7.64
N VAL A 21 -6.35 -3.56 -8.20
CA VAL A 21 -6.16 -3.77 -9.63
C VAL A 21 -6.87 -5.05 -10.06
N TYR A 22 -6.71 -6.12 -9.30
CA TYR A 22 -7.37 -7.41 -9.58
C TYR A 22 -8.90 -7.33 -9.45
N TYR A 23 -9.41 -6.63 -8.44
CA TYR A 23 -10.84 -6.59 -8.16
C TYR A 23 -11.59 -5.44 -8.84
N LYS A 24 -10.92 -4.53 -9.54
CA LYS A 24 -11.55 -3.39 -10.22
C LYS A 24 -12.70 -3.76 -11.15
N GLN A 25 -12.62 -4.91 -11.82
CA GLN A 25 -13.66 -5.38 -12.74
C GLN A 25 -14.79 -6.14 -12.03
N ALA A 26 -14.49 -6.80 -10.91
CA ALA A 26 -15.46 -7.57 -10.15
C ALA A 26 -16.27 -6.69 -9.18
N ASP A 27 -15.61 -5.75 -8.51
CA ASP A 27 -16.20 -4.78 -7.59
C ASP A 27 -15.41 -3.46 -7.60
N PRO A 28 -15.83 -2.48 -8.42
CA PRO A 28 -15.18 -1.18 -8.54
C PRO A 28 -15.21 -0.35 -7.25
N GLU A 29 -16.28 -0.48 -6.45
CA GLU A 29 -16.41 0.26 -5.20
C GLU A 29 -15.43 -0.30 -4.17
N LEU A 30 -15.31 -1.63 -4.07
CA LEU A 30 -14.32 -2.26 -3.20
C LEU A 30 -12.88 -1.88 -3.60
N ALA A 31 -12.57 -1.84 -4.90
CA ALA A 31 -11.28 -1.37 -5.39
C ALA A 31 -11.01 0.09 -5.01
N LYS A 32 -12.02 0.96 -5.07
CA LYS A 32 -11.91 2.37 -4.65
C LYS A 32 -11.66 2.51 -3.14
N HIS A 33 -12.35 1.74 -2.31
CA HIS A 33 -12.12 1.73 -0.86
C HIS A 33 -10.71 1.25 -0.52
N ALA A 34 -10.19 0.26 -1.24
CA ALA A 34 -8.80 -0.20 -1.08
C ALA A 34 -7.80 0.94 -1.37
N TRP A 35 -7.99 1.72 -2.44
CA TRP A 35 -7.17 2.89 -2.73
C TRP A 35 -7.24 3.99 -1.66
N GLN A 36 -8.43 4.27 -1.13
CA GLN A 36 -8.57 5.24 -0.03
C GLN A 36 -7.83 4.79 1.23
N LEU A 37 -7.87 3.49 1.52
CA LEU A 37 -7.18 2.90 2.66
C LEU A 37 -5.64 2.86 2.48
N VAL A 38 -5.16 2.71 1.25
CA VAL A 38 -3.75 2.89 0.90
C VAL A 38 -3.33 4.34 1.16
N ALA A 39 -4.10 5.30 0.63
CA ALA A 39 -3.79 6.72 0.79
C ALA A 39 -3.77 7.14 2.26
N SER A 40 -4.73 6.68 3.07
CA SER A 40 -4.72 7.00 4.51
C SER A 40 -3.50 6.43 5.24
N ARG A 41 -3.00 5.26 4.84
CA ARG A 41 -1.81 4.66 5.45
C ARG A 41 -0.52 5.33 5.02
N LEU A 42 -0.44 5.82 3.78
CA LEU A 42 0.78 6.48 3.27
C LEU A 42 0.90 7.94 3.74
N VAL A 43 -0.23 8.64 3.94
CA VAL A 43 -0.25 10.03 4.43
C VAL A 43 0.42 10.16 5.81
N ASP A 44 0.30 9.15 6.66
CA ASP A 44 0.90 9.17 8.00
C ASP A 44 2.44 9.05 7.98
N HIS A 45 3.02 8.59 6.87
CA HIS A 45 4.46 8.34 6.76
C HIS A 45 5.19 9.22 5.74
N ASP A 46 4.47 10.07 4.99
CA ASP A 46 5.00 11.02 3.97
C ASP A 46 6.12 10.43 3.08
N ILE A 47 5.95 9.17 2.67
CA ILE A 47 6.98 8.39 1.98
C ILE A 47 6.90 8.62 0.47
N GLU A 48 8.03 8.99 -0.15
CA GLU A 48 8.12 9.03 -1.61
C GLU A 48 8.14 7.61 -2.22
N PRO A 49 7.65 7.40 -3.46
CA PRO A 49 7.66 6.09 -4.09
C PRO A 49 9.02 5.40 -4.14
N ALA A 50 10.12 6.16 -4.22
CA ALA A 50 11.48 5.61 -4.18
C ALA A 50 11.86 5.10 -2.78
N GLU A 51 11.52 5.85 -1.73
CA GLU A 51 11.72 5.42 -0.34
C GLU A 51 10.87 4.21 0.02
N ALA A 52 9.66 4.10 -0.55
CA ALA A 52 8.80 2.93 -0.36
C ALA A 52 9.44 1.64 -0.89
N VAL A 53 10.13 1.72 -2.02
CA VAL A 53 10.84 0.59 -2.66
C VAL A 53 12.07 0.20 -1.84
N ASP A 54 12.86 1.20 -1.41
CA ASP A 54 14.04 0.97 -0.57
C ASP A 54 13.67 0.43 0.83
N ALA A 55 12.62 0.95 1.45
CA ALA A 55 12.15 0.53 2.78
C ALA A 55 11.65 -0.92 2.80
N LEU A 56 11.15 -1.40 1.66
CA LEU A 56 10.68 -2.77 1.47
C LEU A 56 11.79 -3.72 0.99
N GLU A 57 13.04 -3.24 0.88
CA GLU A 57 14.16 -3.99 0.30
C GLU A 57 13.80 -4.62 -1.07
N MET A 58 12.88 -4.00 -1.80
CA MET A 58 12.46 -4.46 -3.13
C MET A 58 13.43 -3.91 -4.17
N GLY A 59 14.67 -4.43 -4.16
CA GLY A 59 15.69 -4.17 -5.18
C GLY A 59 15.46 -4.93 -6.48
#